data_AF-D2GU68-F1
#
_entry.id   AF-D2GU68-F1
#
_cell.length_a   1.000
_cell.length_b   1.000
_cell.length_c   1.000
_cell.angle_alpha   90.00
_cell.angle_beta   90.00
_cell.angle_gamma   90.00
#
_symmetry.space_group_name_H-M   'P 1'
#
loop_
_entity.id
_entity.type
_entity.pdbx_description
1 polymer ?
#
loop_
_entity_poly.entity_id
_entity_poly.type
_entity_poly.pdbx_seq_one_letter_code
_entity_poly.pdbx_strand_id
1 'polypeptide(L)'
;PSVSGGPGLLNCLPSQNPVVSQCGGGCASPACMKARSWAPRRQLCPPGSMLLAFASLLGCLLTSSEAKVYSRCELARVLQDFGMEGYRGSTMGDWICLAYFTSGFNTAAVDHEADGSTNNGIFQINSRKWCKNFNPEVPNLCKMYCSDLLNPDLKDTVICAMKIVQQPQGLASW
;
A
#
# COMPACT_ATOMS: atom_id res chain seq x y z
N PRO A 1 -50.15 -4.40 19.02
CA PRO A 1 -49.17 -4.13 20.09
C PRO A 1 -47.81 -3.75 19.45
N SER A 2 -47.46 -2.48 19.18
CA SER A 2 -47.20 -1.37 20.14
C SER A 2 -46.19 -1.83 21.21
N VAL A 3 -44.98 -1.29 21.42
CA VAL A 3 -44.43 0.10 21.45
C VAL A 3 -42.88 -0.01 21.32
N SER A 4 -42.19 0.64 20.38
CA SER A 4 -41.53 1.98 20.39
C SER A 4 -40.25 2.17 21.24
N GLY A 5 -39.21 2.78 20.63
CA GLY A 5 -38.20 3.59 21.35
C GLY A 5 -36.76 3.60 20.77
N GLY A 6 -36.42 4.54 19.88
CA GLY A 6 -35.06 5.12 19.74
C GLY A 6 -35.03 6.53 20.38
N PRO A 7 -34.04 7.43 20.12
CA PRO A 7 -32.72 7.33 19.47
C PRO A 7 -31.56 8.01 20.28
N GLY A 8 -30.31 8.04 19.77
CA GLY A 8 -29.34 9.11 20.11
C GLY A 8 -27.84 8.74 20.20
N LEU A 9 -27.03 9.28 19.28
CA LEU A 9 -25.57 9.45 19.39
C LEU A 9 -25.20 10.45 20.50
N LEU A 10 -24.01 10.31 21.12
CA LEU A 10 -23.01 11.39 21.32
C LEU A 10 -21.76 10.92 22.07
N ASN A 11 -20.59 11.34 21.58
CA ASN A 11 -19.27 11.28 22.22
C ASN A 11 -19.16 12.28 23.37
N CYS A 12 -18.44 11.94 24.45
CA CYS A 12 -17.93 12.89 25.43
C CYS A 12 -16.51 12.52 25.93
N LEU A 13 -15.62 13.51 25.86
CA LEU A 13 -14.26 13.58 26.43
C LEU A 13 -14.24 13.48 27.97
N PRO A 14 -13.06 13.20 28.58
CA PRO A 14 -12.91 13.21 30.02
C PRO A 14 -12.80 14.62 30.62
N SER A 15 -13.26 14.66 31.87
CA SER A 15 -13.50 15.76 32.79
C SER A 15 -12.24 16.30 33.49
N GLN A 16 -12.32 17.58 33.87
CA GLN A 16 -11.85 18.20 35.14
C GLN A 16 -10.46 18.88 35.24
N ASN A 17 -10.54 20.21 35.42
CA ASN A 17 -9.66 21.13 36.18
C ASN A 17 -10.47 21.61 37.42
N PRO A 18 -9.94 22.44 38.35
CA PRO A 18 -8.64 22.45 39.04
C PRO A 18 -8.81 22.63 40.59
N VAL A 19 -7.75 22.45 41.38
CA VAL A 19 -7.72 22.81 42.81
C VAL A 19 -6.96 24.13 43.03
N VAL A 20 -7.58 24.99 43.83
CA VAL A 20 -7.18 26.34 44.28
C VAL A 20 -6.13 26.27 45.39
N SER A 21 -5.17 27.21 45.40
CA SER A 21 -4.51 27.65 46.63
C SER A 21 -4.24 29.17 46.55
N GLN A 22 -4.81 29.90 47.51
CA GLN A 22 -4.64 31.33 47.76
C GLN A 22 -3.66 31.55 48.93
N CYS A 23 -2.84 32.59 48.82
CA CYS A 23 -2.29 33.48 49.86
C CYS A 23 -1.83 34.74 49.09
N GLY A 24 -2.02 36.02 49.45
CA GLY A 24 -2.56 36.77 50.57
C GLY A 24 -1.92 38.19 50.52
N GLY A 25 -2.68 39.27 50.75
CA GLY A 25 -2.17 40.61 51.15
C GLY A 25 -2.11 41.74 50.09
N GLY A 26 -2.82 42.86 50.37
CA GLY A 26 -2.76 44.16 49.65
C GLY A 26 -1.47 44.96 49.93
N CYS A 27 -1.18 46.16 49.39
CA CYS A 27 -2.01 47.31 48.95
C CYS A 27 -1.28 48.17 47.87
N ALA A 28 -2.08 48.93 47.11
CA ALA A 28 -1.86 50.27 46.53
C ALA A 28 -0.85 50.55 45.37
N SER A 29 -1.44 51.18 44.33
CA SER A 29 -0.90 52.09 43.30
C SER A 29 -0.44 51.53 41.94
N PRO A 30 -0.74 52.26 40.82
CA PRO A 30 -0.57 51.76 39.46
C PRO A 30 0.80 52.16 38.89
N ALA A 31 1.64 51.20 38.53
CA ALA A 31 2.86 51.48 37.78
C ALA A 31 3.26 50.32 36.86
N CYS A 32 3.30 50.64 35.55
CA CYS A 32 4.02 50.01 34.46
C CYS A 32 3.85 48.49 34.20
N MET A 33 3.16 48.21 33.09
CA MET A 33 3.36 47.02 32.27
C MET A 33 4.87 46.80 31.98
N LYS A 34 5.37 45.59 32.23
CA LYS A 34 6.56 45.08 31.55
C LYS A 34 6.16 43.79 30.84
N ALA A 35 5.76 43.92 29.58
CA ALA A 35 5.59 42.80 28.68
C ALA A 35 6.94 42.07 28.58
N ARG A 36 7.02 40.86 29.13
CA ARG A 36 8.15 39.97 28.87
C ARG A 36 7.96 39.44 27.45
N SER A 37 8.67 40.05 26.51
CA SER A 37 8.81 39.56 25.15
C SER A 37 9.46 38.18 25.19
N TRP A 38 8.66 37.14 24.92
CA TRP A 38 9.20 35.81 24.61
C TRP A 38 9.71 35.88 23.17
N ALA A 39 10.98 36.24 23.00
CA ALA A 39 11.62 36.10 21.69
C ALA A 39 11.61 34.61 21.31
N PRO A 40 11.11 34.22 20.12
CA PRO A 40 11.21 32.84 19.67
C PRO A 40 12.69 32.56 19.52
N ARG A 41 13.21 31.63 20.34
CA ARG A 41 14.58 31.16 20.18
C ARG A 41 14.62 30.49 18.80
N ARG A 42 15.19 31.18 17.80
CA ARG A 42 15.50 30.58 16.51
C ARG A 42 16.59 29.54 16.77
N GLN A 43 16.20 28.32 17.13
CA GLN A 43 17.09 27.17 17.08
C GLN A 43 17.37 26.92 15.61
N LEU A 44 18.49 27.46 15.14
CA LEU A 44 19.05 27.06 13.86
C LEU A 44 19.50 25.61 14.04
N CYS A 45 18.73 24.67 13.48
CA CYS A 45 19.10 23.26 13.51
C CYS A 45 20.52 23.13 12.93
N PRO A 46 21.45 22.47 13.64
CA PRO A 46 22.80 22.29 13.13
C PRO A 46 22.73 21.53 11.79
N PRO A 47 23.61 21.83 10.82
CA PRO A 47 23.58 21.21 9.49
C PRO A 47 23.63 19.67 9.55
N GLY A 48 24.21 19.10 10.62
CA GLY A 48 24.21 17.65 10.87
C GLY A 48 22.83 17.05 11.18
N SER A 49 21.91 17.78 11.81
CA SER A 49 20.54 17.27 12.06
C SER A 49 19.71 17.18 10.79
N MET A 50 19.92 18.08 9.82
CA MET A 50 19.28 17.97 8.51
C MET A 50 19.80 16.76 7.74
N LEU A 51 21.12 16.53 7.76
CA LEU A 51 21.74 15.40 7.04
C LEU A 51 21.25 14.05 7.57
N LEU A 52 21.11 13.92 8.89
CA LEU A 52 20.56 12.72 9.54
C LEU A 52 19.08 12.52 9.22
N ALA A 53 18.30 13.60 9.18
CA ALA A 53 16.89 13.54 8.77
C ALA A 53 16.75 13.11 7.30
N PHE A 54 17.58 13.64 6.41
CA PHE A 54 17.60 13.23 5.00
C PHE A 54 18.07 11.79 4.81
N ALA A 55 19.11 11.36 5.52
CA ALA A 55 19.59 9.98 5.48
C ALA A 55 18.53 9.00 6.02
N SER A 56 17.83 9.38 7.08
CA SER A 56 16.71 8.60 7.62
C SER A 56 15.54 8.54 6.63
N LEU A 57 15.21 9.64 5.95
CA LEU A 57 14.17 9.66 4.93
C LEU A 57 14.56 8.76 3.74
N LEU A 58 15.80 8.87 3.27
CA LEU A 58 16.32 8.08 2.15
C LEU A 58 16.37 6.58 2.47
N GLY A 59 16.69 6.23 3.72
CA GLY A 59 16.62 4.85 4.21
C GLY A 59 15.19 4.28 4.21
N CYS A 60 14.18 5.08 4.54
CA CYS A 60 12.77 4.66 4.46
C CYS A 60 12.26 4.46 3.03
N LEU A 61 12.87 5.12 2.03
CA LEU A 61 12.52 4.94 0.62
C LEU A 61 13.06 3.62 0.03
N LEU A 62 14.03 2.98 0.69
CA LEU A 62 14.54 1.68 0.30
C LEU A 62 13.68 0.57 0.90
N THR A 63 12.40 0.52 0.53
CA THR A 63 11.62 -0.70 0.74
C THR A 63 12.20 -1.76 -0.18
N SER A 64 12.95 -2.72 0.36
CA SER A 64 13.33 -3.91 -0.38
C SER A 64 12.04 -4.58 -0.86
N SER A 65 11.90 -4.77 -2.17
CA SER A 65 10.89 -5.69 -2.68
C SER A 65 11.37 -7.09 -2.32
N GLU A 66 10.98 -7.58 -1.14
CA GLU A 66 11.25 -8.95 -0.75
C GLU A 66 10.60 -9.87 -1.80
N ALA A 67 11.42 -10.63 -2.51
CA ALA A 67 10.92 -11.66 -3.41
C ALA A 67 10.18 -12.72 -2.58
N LYS A 68 8.94 -13.05 -2.96
CA LYS A 68 8.11 -14.00 -2.22
C LYS A 68 7.83 -15.23 -3.07
N VAL A 69 8.07 -16.40 -2.50
CA VAL A 69 7.56 -17.67 -3.03
C VAL A 69 6.41 -18.11 -2.15
N TYR A 70 5.20 -18.12 -2.71
CA TYR A 70 4.02 -18.54 -1.96
C TYR A 70 3.99 -20.06 -1.77
N SER A 71 3.47 -20.53 -0.65
CA SER A 71 3.02 -21.92 -0.57
C SER A 71 1.66 -22.10 -1.28
N ARG A 72 1.37 -23.33 -1.74
CA ARG A 72 0.13 -23.64 -2.47
C ARG A 72 -1.15 -23.14 -1.78
N CYS A 73 -1.30 -23.47 -0.49
CA CYS A 73 -2.51 -23.10 0.27
C CYS A 73 -2.53 -21.62 0.68
N GLU A 74 -1.37 -21.00 0.85
CA GLU A 74 -1.28 -19.56 1.11
C GLU A 74 -1.72 -18.77 -0.12
N LEU A 75 -1.22 -19.13 -1.30
CA LEU A 75 -1.65 -18.52 -2.56
C LEU A 75 -3.16 -18.68 -2.78
N ALA A 76 -3.70 -19.88 -2.54
CA ALA A 76 -5.13 -20.14 -2.69
C ALA A 76 -6.00 -19.22 -1.81
N ARG A 77 -5.57 -18.96 -0.56
CA ARG A 77 -6.28 -18.02 0.32
C ARG A 77 -6.22 -16.59 -0.21
N VAL A 78 -5.04 -16.13 -0.63
CA VAL A 78 -4.88 -14.79 -1.19
C VAL A 78 -5.75 -14.61 -2.44
N LEU A 79 -5.73 -15.57 -3.37
CA LEU A 79 -6.56 -15.52 -4.58
C LEU A 79 -8.06 -15.64 -4.26
N GLN A 80 -8.43 -16.39 -3.23
CA GLN A 80 -9.81 -16.45 -2.73
C GLN A 80 -10.27 -15.08 -2.23
N ASP A 81 -9.43 -14.36 -1.49
CA ASP A 81 -9.73 -13.02 -0.97
C ASP A 81 -9.89 -11.99 -2.10
N PHE A 82 -9.22 -12.19 -3.24
CA PHE A 82 -9.44 -11.42 -4.47
C PHE A 82 -10.66 -11.87 -5.30
N GLY A 83 -11.38 -12.91 -4.89
CA GLY A 83 -12.57 -13.39 -5.60
C GLY A 83 -12.26 -14.16 -6.88
N MET A 84 -11.13 -14.87 -6.94
CA MET A 84 -10.71 -15.61 -8.13
C MET A 84 -11.45 -16.94 -8.33
N GLU A 85 -12.04 -17.51 -7.28
CA GLU A 85 -12.83 -18.75 -7.35
C GLU A 85 -14.08 -18.55 -8.24
N GLY A 86 -14.17 -19.34 -9.31
CA GLY A 86 -15.27 -19.27 -10.27
C GLY A 86 -15.20 -18.08 -11.23
N TYR A 87 -14.18 -17.21 -11.13
CA TYR A 87 -14.09 -16.03 -11.99
C TYR A 87 -13.94 -16.45 -13.46
N ARG A 88 -14.89 -16.00 -14.29
CA ARG A 88 -15.01 -16.39 -15.71
C ARG A 88 -15.03 -17.91 -15.94
N GLY A 89 -15.56 -18.66 -14.97
CA GLY A 89 -15.66 -20.12 -15.02
C GLY A 89 -14.37 -20.87 -14.70
N SER A 90 -13.32 -20.17 -14.25
CA SER A 90 -12.05 -20.78 -13.81
C SER A 90 -12.14 -21.16 -12.33
N THR A 91 -11.74 -22.37 -11.98
CA THR A 91 -11.68 -22.85 -10.60
C THR A 91 -10.41 -22.36 -9.90
N MET A 92 -10.38 -22.37 -8.56
CA MET A 92 -9.16 -22.11 -7.78
C MET A 92 -8.05 -23.09 -8.17
N GLY A 93 -8.42 -24.33 -8.48
CA GLY A 93 -7.48 -25.34 -8.98
C GLY A 93 -6.75 -24.88 -10.25
N ASP A 94 -7.47 -24.25 -11.18
CA ASP A 94 -6.90 -23.75 -12.44
C ASP A 94 -5.90 -22.61 -12.18
N TRP A 95 -6.25 -21.65 -11.32
CA TRP A 95 -5.36 -20.54 -10.95
C TRP A 95 -4.10 -21.00 -10.22
N ILE A 96 -4.24 -21.96 -9.31
CA ILE A 96 -3.11 -22.54 -8.58
C ILE A 96 -2.23 -23.38 -9.51
N CYS A 97 -2.82 -24.14 -10.41
CA CYS A 97 -2.10 -24.88 -11.44
C CYS A 97 -1.30 -23.93 -12.33
N LEU A 98 -1.94 -22.86 -12.81
CA LEU A 98 -1.30 -21.84 -13.63
C LEU A 98 -0.09 -21.22 -12.94
N ALA A 99 -0.25 -20.73 -11.71
CA ALA A 99 0.85 -20.12 -10.95
C ALA A 99 2.00 -21.09 -10.70
N TYR A 100 1.70 -22.38 -10.47
CA TYR A 100 2.72 -23.39 -10.26
C TYR A 100 3.55 -23.64 -11.52
N PHE A 101 2.90 -23.86 -12.67
CA PHE A 101 3.59 -24.22 -13.91
C PHE A 101 4.26 -23.03 -14.60
N THR A 102 3.79 -21.81 -14.35
CA THR A 102 4.41 -20.60 -14.93
C THR A 102 5.59 -20.12 -14.12
N SER A 103 5.53 -20.12 -12.78
CA SER A 103 6.56 -19.48 -11.95
C SER A 103 7.02 -20.29 -10.73
N GLY A 104 6.42 -21.44 -10.46
CA GLY A 104 6.65 -22.16 -9.20
C GLY A 104 6.22 -21.34 -7.97
N PHE A 105 5.18 -20.51 -8.11
CA PHE A 105 4.67 -19.59 -7.09
C PHE A 105 5.60 -18.42 -6.72
N ASN A 106 6.64 -18.15 -7.50
CA ASN A 106 7.58 -17.06 -7.25
C ASN A 106 7.07 -15.73 -7.82
N THR A 107 6.80 -14.75 -6.95
CA THR A 107 6.35 -13.41 -7.37
C THR A 107 7.42 -12.62 -8.12
N ALA A 108 8.70 -12.92 -7.93
CA ALA A 108 9.81 -12.24 -8.59
C ALA A 108 10.31 -12.98 -9.85
N ALA A 109 9.57 -13.97 -10.35
CA ALA A 109 9.96 -14.70 -11.55
C ALA A 109 9.94 -13.79 -12.78
N VAL A 110 11.04 -13.78 -13.53
CA VAL A 110 11.17 -13.08 -14.80
C VAL A 110 11.80 -14.02 -15.80
N ASP A 111 11.18 -14.15 -16.97
CA ASP A 111 11.70 -14.89 -18.10
C ASP A 111 11.79 -13.99 -19.35
N HIS A 112 12.74 -14.29 -20.23
CA HIS A 112 13.09 -13.47 -21.38
C HIS A 112 12.84 -14.22 -22.69
N GLU A 113 11.98 -13.65 -23.52
CA GLU A 113 11.64 -14.20 -24.84
C GLU A 113 12.65 -13.75 -25.90
N ALA A 114 12.75 -14.53 -26.99
CA ALA A 114 13.67 -14.25 -28.09
C ALA A 114 13.38 -12.93 -28.82
N ASP A 115 12.15 -12.42 -28.76
CA ASP A 115 11.75 -11.13 -29.34
C ASP A 115 12.05 -9.93 -28.42
N GLY A 116 12.69 -10.17 -27.27
CA GLY A 116 13.02 -9.15 -26.27
C GLY A 116 11.87 -8.79 -25.34
N SER A 117 10.70 -9.43 -25.47
CA SER A 117 9.65 -9.33 -24.45
C SER A 117 10.01 -10.11 -23.19
N THR A 118 9.31 -9.82 -22.10
CA THR A 118 9.54 -10.42 -20.78
C THR A 118 8.24 -10.98 -20.24
N ASN A 119 8.31 -12.15 -19.60
CA ASN A 119 7.23 -12.75 -18.84
C ASN A 119 7.46 -12.42 -17.35
N ASN A 120 6.48 -11.82 -16.68
CA ASN A 120 6.69 -11.19 -15.37
C ASN A 120 5.76 -11.75 -14.29
N GLY A 121 6.35 -12.03 -13.13
CA GLY A 121 5.65 -12.31 -11.89
C GLY A 121 5.06 -13.71 -11.80
N ILE A 122 4.20 -13.90 -10.80
CA ILE A 122 3.67 -15.23 -10.43
C ILE A 122 2.85 -15.90 -11.55
N PHE A 123 2.27 -15.10 -12.45
CA PHE A 123 1.52 -15.57 -13.62
C PHE A 123 2.28 -15.33 -14.93
N GLN A 124 3.56 -14.97 -14.93
CA GLN A 124 4.36 -14.80 -16.15
C GLN A 124 3.68 -13.93 -17.23
N ILE A 125 3.11 -12.79 -16.82
CA ILE A 125 2.36 -11.90 -17.71
C ILE A 125 3.34 -11.19 -18.66
N ASN A 126 3.09 -11.33 -19.97
CA ASN A 126 4.03 -10.92 -21.00
C ASN A 126 3.97 -9.41 -21.35
N SER A 127 5.14 -8.76 -21.44
CA SER A 127 5.33 -7.33 -21.72
C SER A 127 5.08 -6.92 -23.17
N ARG A 128 4.90 -7.85 -24.10
CA ARG A 128 4.54 -7.58 -25.50
C ARG A 128 3.14 -6.97 -25.62
N LYS A 129 2.29 -7.14 -24.60
CA LYS A 129 0.88 -6.74 -24.67
C LYS A 129 0.30 -6.16 -23.37
N TRP A 130 0.70 -6.70 -22.20
CA TRP A 130 -0.09 -6.51 -20.98
C TRP A 130 0.46 -5.42 -20.08
N CYS A 131 1.77 -5.38 -19.87
CA CYS A 131 2.45 -4.39 -19.05
C CYS A 131 3.52 -3.66 -19.87
N LYS A 132 3.96 -2.50 -19.38
CA LYS A 132 4.96 -1.67 -20.06
C LYS A 132 6.32 -1.77 -19.39
N ASN A 133 7.35 -1.99 -20.22
CA ASN A 133 8.75 -1.75 -19.86
C ASN A 133 9.17 -0.33 -20.29
N PHE A 134 10.46 -0.02 -20.36
CA PHE A 134 10.94 1.28 -20.83
C PHE A 134 10.70 1.54 -22.33
N ASN A 135 10.23 0.55 -23.10
CA ASN A 135 9.89 0.71 -24.51
C ASN A 135 8.48 1.37 -24.66
N PRO A 136 8.37 2.57 -25.25
CA PRO A 136 7.09 3.27 -25.37
C PRO A 136 6.15 2.72 -26.44
N GLU A 137 6.64 1.90 -27.37
CA GLU A 137 5.89 1.47 -28.57
C GLU A 137 5.00 0.24 -28.36
N VAL A 138 5.12 -0.44 -27.21
CA VAL A 138 4.35 -1.66 -26.93
C VAL A 138 2.99 -1.35 -26.29
N PRO A 139 1.93 -2.12 -26.61
CA PRO A 139 0.65 -2.02 -25.92
C PRO A 139 0.81 -2.25 -24.41
N ASN A 140 0.08 -1.47 -23.62
CA ASN A 140 0.02 -1.60 -22.16
C ASN A 140 -1.42 -1.77 -21.70
N LEU A 141 -2.00 -2.94 -21.96
CA LEU A 141 -3.43 -3.14 -21.71
C LEU A 141 -3.77 -3.08 -20.22
N CYS A 142 -2.90 -3.50 -19.31
CA CYS A 142 -3.12 -3.39 -17.86
C CYS A 142 -2.78 -2.01 -17.29
N LYS A 143 -2.20 -1.12 -18.10
CA LYS A 143 -1.84 0.27 -17.73
C LYS A 143 -0.90 0.36 -16.51
N MET A 144 0.09 -0.52 -16.48
CA MET A 144 1.06 -0.62 -15.38
C MET A 144 2.47 -0.92 -15.90
N TYR A 145 3.48 -0.79 -15.04
CA TYR A 145 4.82 -1.25 -15.36
C TYR A 145 4.95 -2.75 -15.08
N CYS A 146 5.79 -3.44 -15.84
CA CYS A 146 6.02 -4.86 -15.59
C CYS A 146 6.69 -5.13 -14.23
N SER A 147 7.41 -4.15 -13.68
CA SER A 147 7.95 -4.20 -12.32
C SER A 147 6.87 -4.29 -11.24
N ASP A 148 5.67 -3.74 -11.49
CA ASP A 148 4.56 -3.78 -10.54
C ASP A 148 4.06 -5.22 -10.33
N LEU A 149 4.23 -6.06 -11.36
CA LEU A 149 3.86 -7.48 -11.33
C LEU A 149 4.84 -8.34 -10.51
N LEU A 150 5.99 -7.79 -10.14
CA LEU A 150 7.01 -8.47 -9.33
C LEU A 150 6.80 -8.27 -7.82
N ASN A 151 5.80 -7.48 -7.45
CA ASN A 151 5.47 -7.18 -6.07
C ASN A 151 5.01 -8.44 -5.32
N PRO A 152 5.48 -8.69 -4.07
CA PRO A 152 4.93 -9.74 -3.24
C PRO A 152 3.43 -9.56 -2.92
N ASP A 153 2.91 -8.32 -2.91
CA ASP A 153 1.47 -8.06 -2.90
C ASP A 153 0.88 -8.29 -4.29
N LEU A 154 0.00 -9.30 -4.39
CA LEU A 154 -0.55 -9.77 -5.65
C LEU A 154 -1.67 -8.90 -6.23
N LYS A 155 -2.07 -7.79 -5.58
CA LYS A 155 -3.19 -6.95 -6.02
C LYS A 155 -3.11 -6.56 -7.50
N ASP A 156 -1.99 -6.00 -7.91
CA ASP A 156 -1.75 -5.52 -9.27
C ASP A 156 -1.71 -6.67 -10.28
N THR A 157 -1.04 -7.75 -9.91
CA THR A 157 -0.96 -8.99 -10.69
C THR A 157 -2.33 -9.64 -10.91
N VAL A 158 -3.18 -9.69 -9.88
CA VAL A 158 -4.53 -10.26 -9.95
C VAL A 158 -5.44 -9.38 -10.82
N ILE A 159 -5.39 -8.05 -10.67
CA ILE A 159 -6.16 -7.13 -11.52
C ILE A 159 -5.81 -7.33 -13.00
N CYS A 160 -4.53 -7.47 -13.31
CA CYS A 160 -4.10 -7.70 -14.69
C CYS A 160 -4.53 -9.09 -15.19
N ALA A 161 -4.33 -10.16 -14.41
CA ALA A 161 -4.79 -11.51 -14.76
C ALA A 161 -6.30 -11.57 -15.01
N MET A 162 -7.09 -10.91 -14.16
CA MET A 162 -8.54 -10.78 -14.33
C MET A 162 -8.93 -10.12 -15.65
N LYS A 163 -8.14 -9.15 -16.12
CA LYS A 163 -8.33 -8.50 -17.42
C LYS A 163 -7.94 -9.41 -18.59
N ILE A 164 -6.93 -10.25 -18.43
CA ILE A 164 -6.50 -11.22 -19.45
C ILE A 164 -7.61 -12.23 -19.70
N VAL A 165 -8.16 -12.86 -18.65
CA VAL A 165 -9.21 -13.88 -18.81
C VAL A 165 -10.58 -13.33 -19.21
N GLN A 166 -10.74 -12.01 -19.27
CA GLN A 166 -11.89 -11.39 -19.93
C GLN A 166 -11.83 -11.51 -21.46
N GLN A 167 -10.64 -11.74 -22.04
CA GLN A 167 -10.49 -11.99 -23.47
C GLN A 167 -11.17 -13.33 -23.85
N PRO A 168 -11.52 -13.52 -25.14
CA PRO A 168 -12.19 -14.74 -25.60
C PRO A 168 -11.47 -16.05 -25.27
N GLN A 169 -10.13 -16.02 -25.20
CA GLN A 169 -9.31 -17.19 -24.89
C GLN A 169 -9.34 -17.59 -23.41
N GLY A 170 -9.80 -16.72 -22.49
CA GLY A 170 -9.78 -17.01 -21.05
C GLY A 170 -8.38 -17.37 -20.55
N LEU A 171 -8.28 -18.43 -19.75
CA LEU A 171 -7.02 -18.99 -19.26
C LEU A 171 -6.15 -19.61 -20.36
N ALA A 172 -6.67 -19.94 -21.54
CA ALA A 172 -5.86 -20.42 -22.68
C ALA A 172 -5.00 -19.31 -23.32
N SER A 173 -4.95 -18.12 -22.71
CA SER A 173 -4.00 -17.07 -23.06
C SER A 173 -2.58 -17.34 -22.53
N TRP A 174 -2.44 -18.28 -21.61
CA TRP A 174 -1.19 -18.83 -21.09
C TRP A 174 -0.91 -20.16 -21.77
#